data_AF-S7NMR5-F1
#
_entry.id   AF-S7NMR5-F1
#
_cell.length_a   1.000
_cell.length_b   1.000
_cell.length_c   1.000
_cell.angle_alpha   90.00
_cell.angle_beta   90.00
_cell.angle_gamma   90.00
#
_symmetry.space_group_name_H-M   'P 1'
#
loop_
_entity.id
_entity.type
_entity.pdbx_description
1 polymer ?
#
loop_
_entity_poly.entity_id
_entity_poly.type
_entity_poly.pdbx_seq_one_letter_code
_entity_poly.pdbx_strand_id
1 'polypeptide(L)'
;MPPLAYIIRGTFVHSTWVCPMEVLRDYLLGVSDSGKIVFLEEASQQEKLAKEWGFKPCEIRELSQHEFFMPGLVDTHIHAAQYSFAGSNVDLPLLQWLTKYTFPTELKFKNLDFAEEIYTRVVVSHISENRAEVAAVKKLFPTYKNYTDVYDKNNLLTNKVNCIS
;
A
#
# COMPACT_ATOMS: atom_id res chain seq x y z
N MET A 1 -14.48 -23.63 3.02
CA MET A 1 -13.67 -22.51 3.51
C MET A 1 -13.24 -21.67 2.32
N PRO A 2 -13.09 -20.35 2.45
CA PRO A 2 -12.63 -19.52 1.34
C PRO A 2 -11.23 -19.97 0.90
N PRO A 3 -10.95 -19.99 -0.42
CA PRO A 3 -9.63 -20.36 -0.90
C PRO A 3 -8.58 -19.35 -0.44
N LEU A 4 -7.38 -19.83 -0.13
CA LEU A 4 -6.26 -18.99 0.26
C LEU A 4 -5.56 -18.43 -0.97
N ALA A 5 -5.31 -17.12 -0.98
CA ALA A 5 -4.46 -16.47 -1.97
C ALA A 5 -2.98 -16.57 -1.61
N TYR A 6 -2.67 -16.44 -0.31
CA TYR A 6 -1.30 -16.46 0.20
C TYR A 6 -1.23 -17.18 1.54
N ILE A 7 -0.18 -17.97 1.72
CA ILE A 7 0.27 -18.46 3.02
C ILE A 7 1.73 -18.02 3.17
N ILE A 8 2.03 -17.29 4.23
CA ILE A 8 3.34 -16.69 4.45
C ILE A 8 3.86 -17.18 5.79
N ARG A 9 5.10 -17.67 5.81
CA ARG A 9 5.81 -18.03 7.04
C ARG A 9 6.96 -17.08 7.28
N GLY A 10 7.09 -16.55 8.49
CA GLY A 10 8.21 -15.69 8.85
C GLY A 10 7.99 -14.88 10.12
N THR A 11 8.65 -13.73 10.18
CA THR A 11 8.52 -12.78 11.30
C THR A 11 7.50 -11.70 10.95
N PHE A 12 6.60 -11.39 11.88
CA PHE A 12 5.62 -10.31 11.77
C PHE A 12 5.78 -9.33 12.93
N VAL A 13 5.81 -8.04 12.62
CA VAL A 13 6.00 -6.95 13.58
C VAL A 13 4.81 -6.02 13.48
N HIS A 14 4.08 -5.83 14.58
CA HIS A 14 2.89 -4.98 14.60
C HIS A 14 2.68 -4.33 15.97
N SER A 15 1.64 -3.52 16.08
CA SER A 15 1.29 -2.82 17.32
C SER A 15 -0.13 -3.18 17.74
N THR A 16 -0.36 -3.28 19.04
CA THR A 16 -1.70 -3.41 19.62
C THR A 16 -1.93 -2.27 20.62
N TRP A 17 -3.17 -2.13 21.12
CA TRP A 17 -3.50 -1.11 22.11
C TRP A 17 -2.72 -1.24 23.43
N VAL A 18 -2.21 -2.44 23.73
CA VAL A 18 -1.50 -2.75 24.97
C VAL A 18 -0.01 -3.03 24.77
N CYS A 19 0.42 -3.25 23.52
CA CYS A 19 1.81 -3.53 23.17
C CYS A 19 2.23 -2.65 21.97
N PRO A 20 3.03 -1.59 22.18
CA PRO A 20 3.44 -0.69 21.11
C PRO A 20 4.20 -1.37 19.97
N MET A 21 4.90 -2.47 20.27
CA MET A 21 5.59 -3.30 19.28
C MET A 21 5.64 -4.75 19.74
N GLU A 22 4.86 -5.59 19.08
CA GLU A 22 4.86 -7.04 19.25
C GLU A 22 5.59 -7.68 18.07
N VAL A 23 6.51 -8.61 18.38
CA VAL A 23 7.33 -9.32 17.39
C VAL A 23 6.99 -10.81 17.44
N LEU A 24 6.23 -11.26 16.44
CA LEU A 24 5.81 -12.66 16.27
C LEU A 24 6.82 -13.38 15.37
N ARG A 25 7.70 -14.17 15.98
CA ARG A 25 8.76 -14.91 15.26
C ARG A 25 8.31 -16.30 14.89
N ASP A 26 8.56 -16.70 13.64
CA ASP A 26 8.18 -17.99 13.07
C ASP A 26 6.68 -18.26 13.16
N TYR A 27 5.89 -17.35 12.58
CA TYR A 27 4.44 -17.45 12.47
C TYR A 27 4.02 -17.75 11.04
N LEU A 28 2.79 -18.27 10.90
CA LEU A 28 2.07 -18.45 9.66
C LEU A 28 0.93 -17.44 9.57
N LEU A 29 0.88 -16.70 8.46
CA LEU A 29 -0.20 -15.80 8.11
C LEU A 29 -0.91 -16.30 6.86
N GLY A 30 -2.22 -16.48 6.96
CA GLY A 30 -3.09 -16.87 5.84
C GLY A 30 -3.92 -15.70 5.34
N VAL A 31 -3.94 -15.50 4.03
CA VAL A 31 -4.78 -14.48 3.36
C VAL A 31 -5.75 -15.16 2.41
N SER A 32 -7.04 -14.85 2.52
CA SER A 32 -8.06 -15.31 1.58
C SER A 32 -7.95 -14.65 0.20
N ASP A 33 -8.59 -15.23 -0.80
CA ASP A 33 -8.85 -14.61 -2.11
C ASP A 33 -9.49 -13.22 -2.04
N SER A 34 -10.30 -12.95 -1.02
CA SER A 34 -10.90 -11.64 -0.73
C SER A 34 -9.96 -10.64 -0.05
N GLY A 35 -8.69 -11.00 0.18
CA GLY A 35 -7.68 -10.12 0.76
C GLY A 35 -7.81 -9.92 2.27
N LYS A 36 -8.45 -10.86 2.99
CA LYS A 36 -8.57 -10.82 4.46
C LYS A 36 -7.56 -11.76 5.10
N ILE A 37 -6.96 -11.30 6.21
CA ILE A 37 -6.18 -12.19 7.09
C ILE A 37 -7.16 -13.13 7.77
N VAL A 38 -6.99 -14.44 7.55
CA VAL A 38 -7.89 -15.48 8.08
C VAL A 38 -7.29 -16.27 9.24
N PHE A 39 -5.96 -16.28 9.36
CA PHE A 39 -5.25 -16.77 10.55
C PHE A 39 -3.88 -16.09 10.67
N LEU A 40 -3.40 -16.00 11.91
CA LEU A 40 -2.04 -15.58 12.28
C LEU A 40 -1.64 -16.36 13.54
N GLU A 41 -0.85 -17.42 13.36
CA GLU A 41 -0.57 -18.42 14.40
C GLU A 41 0.88 -18.88 14.33
N GLU A 42 1.41 -19.49 15.39
CA GLU A 42 2.78 -20.05 15.37
C GLU A 42 2.94 -21.12 14.29
N ALA A 43 4.13 -21.20 13.67
CA ALA A 43 4.43 -22.23 12.67
C ALA A 43 4.36 -23.67 13.22
N SER A 44 4.44 -23.84 14.56
CA SER A 44 4.16 -25.11 15.23
C SER A 44 2.77 -25.69 14.90
N GLN A 45 1.81 -24.83 14.55
CA GLN A 45 0.44 -25.19 14.19
C GLN A 45 0.24 -25.54 12.70
N GLN A 46 1.31 -25.59 11.89
CA GLN A 46 1.21 -25.78 10.44
C GLN A 46 0.37 -26.99 10.03
N GLU A 47 0.56 -28.15 10.65
CA GLU A 47 -0.19 -29.36 10.28
C GLU A 47 -1.69 -29.22 10.55
N LYS A 48 -2.05 -28.56 11.65
CA LYS A 48 -3.45 -28.27 12.00
C LYS A 48 -4.05 -27.31 10.98
N LEU A 49 -3.36 -26.19 10.71
CA LEU A 49 -3.81 -25.17 9.77
C LEU A 49 -3.92 -25.73 8.34
N ALA A 50 -2.99 -26.58 7.92
CA ALA A 50 -3.01 -27.23 6.61
C ALA A 50 -4.25 -28.13 6.44
N LYS A 51 -4.63 -28.87 7.49
CA LYS A 51 -5.84 -29.71 7.48
C LYS A 51 -7.11 -28.87 7.52
N GLU A 52 -7.12 -27.81 8.32
CA GLU A 52 -8.25 -26.92 8.48
C GLU A 52 -8.51 -26.15 7.17
N TRP A 53 -7.50 -25.45 6.67
CA TRP A 53 -7.63 -24.56 5.51
C TRP A 53 -7.33 -25.22 4.16
N GLY A 54 -6.90 -26.49 4.15
CA GLY A 54 -6.77 -27.30 2.94
C GLY A 54 -5.60 -26.93 2.02
N PHE A 55 -4.48 -26.48 2.57
CA PHE A 55 -3.26 -26.14 1.81
C PHE A 55 -2.13 -27.15 2.03
N LYS A 56 -1.20 -27.24 1.08
CA LYS A 56 0.00 -28.07 1.17
C LYS A 56 1.20 -27.25 1.64
N PRO A 57 2.19 -27.86 2.32
CA PRO A 57 3.40 -27.15 2.75
C PRO A 57 4.17 -26.45 1.62
N CYS A 58 4.12 -26.97 0.38
CA CYS A 58 4.75 -26.35 -0.78
C CYS A 58 4.11 -25.02 -1.24
N GLU A 59 2.92 -24.69 -0.72
CA GLU A 59 2.21 -23.43 -1.02
C GLU A 59 2.60 -22.30 -0.05
N ILE A 60 3.37 -22.62 0.99
CA ILE A 60 3.86 -21.65 1.96
C ILE A 60 5.02 -20.88 1.35
N ARG A 61 4.90 -19.55 1.34
CA ARG A 61 6.01 -18.65 1.03
C ARG A 61 6.80 -18.37 2.31
N GLU A 62 8.01 -18.91 2.39
CA GLU A 62 8.92 -18.61 3.51
C GLU A 62 9.66 -17.28 3.26
N LEU A 63 9.65 -16.42 4.28
CA LEU A 63 10.52 -15.24 4.33
C LEU A 63 11.94 -15.66 4.68
N SER A 64 12.93 -14.90 4.21
CA SER A 64 14.31 -15.09 4.66
C SER A 64 14.48 -14.71 6.13
N GLN A 65 15.58 -15.17 6.74
CA GLN A 65 15.89 -14.89 8.15
C GLN A 65 16.09 -13.40 8.48
N HIS A 66 16.22 -12.55 7.46
CA HIS A 66 16.47 -11.12 7.61
C HIS A 66 15.27 -10.27 7.14
N GLU A 67 14.16 -10.91 6.79
CA GLU A 67 12.92 -10.26 6.37
C GLU A 67 11.85 -10.38 7.45
N PHE A 68 10.98 -9.38 7.52
CA PHE A 68 9.78 -9.38 8.34
C PHE A 68 8.67 -8.62 7.64
N PHE A 69 7.42 -8.96 7.96
CA PHE A 69 6.26 -8.15 7.60
C PHE A 69 5.92 -7.18 8.71
N MET A 70 5.39 -6.02 8.32
CA MET A 70 4.72 -5.09 9.23
C MET A 70 3.48 -4.52 8.55
N PRO A 71 2.50 -4.00 9.31
CA PRO A 71 1.38 -3.26 8.74
C PRO A 71 1.87 -2.14 7.80
N GLY A 72 1.10 -1.90 6.74
CA GLY A 72 1.33 -0.73 5.88
C GLY A 72 1.28 0.56 6.69
N LEU A 73 2.13 1.51 6.34
CA LEU A 73 2.15 2.81 6.99
C LEU A 73 0.89 3.61 6.60
N VAL A 74 0.33 4.32 7.58
CA VAL A 74 -0.83 5.20 7.38
C VAL A 74 -0.37 6.64 7.43
N ASP A 75 -0.34 7.29 6.28
CA ASP A 75 -0.17 8.74 6.22
C ASP A 75 -1.52 9.42 6.52
N THR A 76 -1.60 10.12 7.65
CA THR A 76 -2.84 10.78 8.09
C THR A 76 -3.08 12.11 7.39
N HIS A 77 -2.08 12.70 6.73
CA HIS A 77 -2.21 14.02 6.15
C HIS A 77 -1.14 14.32 5.08
N ILE A 78 -1.60 14.40 3.83
CA ILE A 78 -0.78 14.80 2.67
C ILE A 78 -1.53 15.74 1.74
N HIS A 79 -0.82 16.72 1.19
CA HIS A 79 -1.28 17.55 0.08
C HIS A 79 -0.71 17.03 -1.25
N ALA A 80 -1.40 16.08 -1.87
CA ALA A 80 -0.97 15.47 -3.13
C ALA A 80 -0.73 16.50 -4.26
N ALA A 81 -1.55 17.56 -4.32
CA ALA A 81 -1.41 18.64 -5.30
C ALA A 81 -0.11 19.46 -5.15
N GLN A 82 0.50 19.42 -3.97
CA GLN A 82 1.73 20.15 -3.66
C GLN A 82 2.99 19.30 -3.89
N TYR A 83 2.83 18.02 -4.25
CA TYR A 83 3.94 17.07 -4.41
C TYR A 83 4.97 17.54 -5.45
N SER A 84 4.55 18.28 -6.47
CA SER A 84 5.43 18.78 -7.55
C SER A 84 6.57 19.68 -7.07
N PHE A 85 6.48 20.27 -5.88
CA PHE A 85 7.54 21.07 -5.26
C PHE A 85 7.88 20.64 -3.83
N ALA A 86 7.45 19.43 -3.43
CA ALA A 86 7.78 18.88 -2.13
C ALA A 86 9.31 18.83 -1.93
N GLY A 87 9.77 19.31 -0.77
CA GLY A 87 11.21 19.42 -0.45
C GLY A 87 11.92 20.65 -1.05
N SER A 88 11.21 21.53 -1.75
CA SER A 88 11.72 22.82 -2.25
C SER A 88 10.94 24.00 -1.64
N ASN A 89 11.50 25.22 -1.73
CA ASN A 89 10.81 26.46 -1.38
C ASN A 89 10.31 26.54 0.08
N VAL A 90 11.15 26.17 1.05
CA VAL A 90 10.83 26.19 2.50
C VAL A 90 11.38 27.44 3.22
N ASP A 91 11.73 28.48 2.46
CA ASP A 91 12.47 29.67 2.89
C ASP A 91 11.58 30.83 3.35
N LEU A 92 10.27 30.71 3.23
CA LEU A 92 9.32 31.80 3.49
C LEU A 92 8.35 31.51 4.65
N PRO A 93 7.85 32.56 5.34
CA PRO A 93 6.73 32.43 6.26
C PRO A 93 5.49 31.85 5.58
N LEU A 94 4.67 31.10 6.33
CA LEU A 94 3.54 30.32 5.80
C LEU A 94 2.63 31.09 4.83
N LEU A 95 2.17 32.29 5.19
CA LEU A 95 1.27 33.08 4.34
C LEU A 95 1.93 33.49 3.01
N GLN A 96 3.21 33.84 3.05
CA GLN A 96 3.96 34.21 1.84
C GLN A 96 4.24 32.97 0.98
N TRP A 97 4.54 31.84 1.62
CA TRP A 97 4.71 30.56 0.96
C TRP A 97 3.43 30.13 0.21
N LEU A 98 2.27 30.26 0.86
CA LEU A 98 0.98 29.97 0.25
C LEU A 98 0.74 30.78 -1.03
N THR A 99 0.95 32.10 -0.95
CA THR A 99 0.72 32.99 -2.10
C THR A 99 1.76 32.79 -3.19
N LYS A 100 3.03 32.56 -2.84
CA LYS A 100 4.13 32.47 -3.82
C LYS A 100 4.21 31.11 -4.51
N TYR A 101 3.92 30.01 -3.81
CA TYR A 101 4.18 28.66 -4.29
C TYR A 101 2.93 27.78 -4.34
N THR A 102 2.13 27.76 -3.27
CA THR A 102 1.02 26.83 -3.14
C THR A 102 -0.13 27.13 -4.09
N PHE A 103 -0.74 28.31 -3.98
CA PHE A 103 -1.91 28.65 -4.82
C PHE A 103 -1.60 28.66 -6.32
N PRO A 104 -0.46 29.21 -6.78
CA PRO A 104 -0.10 29.15 -8.20
C PRO A 104 0.10 27.72 -8.71
N THR A 105 0.59 26.81 -7.86
CA THR A 105 0.80 25.41 -8.25
C THR A 105 -0.53 24.65 -8.29
N GLU A 106 -1.38 24.81 -7.28
CA GLU A 106 -2.70 24.17 -7.26
C GLU A 106 -3.57 24.63 -8.44
N LEU A 107 -3.44 25.90 -8.87
CA LEU A 107 -4.14 26.41 -10.06
C LEU A 107 -3.79 25.64 -11.35
N LYS A 108 -2.58 25.06 -11.45
CA LYS A 108 -2.16 24.29 -12.62
C LYS A 108 -2.95 22.99 -12.80
N PHE A 109 -3.59 22.48 -11.73
CA PHE A 109 -4.42 21.27 -11.78
C PHE A 109 -5.73 21.47 -12.58
N LYS A 110 -6.02 22.69 -13.05
CA LYS A 110 -7.01 22.89 -14.11
C LYS A 110 -6.66 22.14 -15.40
N ASN A 111 -5.37 21.85 -15.63
CA ASN A 111 -4.91 20.97 -16.71
C ASN A 111 -4.93 19.51 -16.24
N LEU A 112 -5.74 18.67 -16.89
CA LEU A 112 -5.89 17.26 -16.55
C LEU A 112 -4.62 16.45 -16.79
N ASP A 113 -3.83 16.77 -17.81
CA ASP A 113 -2.56 16.07 -18.08
C ASP A 113 -1.56 16.31 -16.95
N PHE A 114 -1.50 17.55 -16.45
CA PHE A 114 -0.67 17.91 -15.30
C PHE A 114 -1.15 17.22 -14.01
N ALA A 115 -2.47 17.17 -13.81
CA ALA A 115 -3.05 16.48 -12.66
C ALA A 115 -2.75 14.97 -12.68
N GLU A 116 -2.93 14.31 -13.83
CA GLU A 116 -2.64 12.88 -14.02
C GLU A 116 -1.16 12.57 -13.75
N GLU A 117 -0.25 13.39 -14.28
CA GLU A 117 1.19 13.23 -14.08
C GLU A 117 1.57 13.31 -12.59
N ILE A 118 1.14 14.38 -11.90
CA ILE A 118 1.53 14.61 -10.50
C ILE A 118 0.86 13.60 -9.57
N TYR A 119 -0.43 13.27 -9.78
CA TYR A 119 -1.10 12.26 -8.97
C TYR A 119 -0.55 10.85 -9.19
N THR A 120 -0.14 10.50 -10.41
CA THR A 120 0.54 9.23 -10.65
C THR A 120 1.87 9.17 -9.87
N ARG A 121 2.66 10.25 -9.88
CA ARG A 121 3.95 10.28 -9.17
C ARG A 121 3.81 10.20 -7.66
N VAL A 122 2.84 10.91 -7.07
CA VAL A 122 2.64 10.87 -5.61
C VAL A 122 2.15 9.48 -5.17
N VAL A 123 1.25 8.83 -5.91
CA VAL A 123 0.79 7.48 -5.57
C VAL A 123 1.95 6.47 -5.63
N VAL A 124 2.73 6.48 -6.72
CA VAL A 124 3.87 5.55 -6.88
C VAL A 124 4.94 5.77 -5.81
N SER A 125 5.24 7.02 -5.46
CA SER A 125 6.22 7.31 -4.40
C SER A 125 5.77 6.85 -3.01
N HIS A 126 4.47 6.96 -2.68
CA HIS A 126 3.96 6.62 -1.35
C HIS A 126 3.65 5.13 -1.18
N ILE A 127 3.27 4.43 -2.25
CA ILE A 127 3.11 2.98 -2.23
C ILE A 127 4.46 2.26 -2.22
N SER A 128 5.55 2.98 -2.55
CA SER A 128 6.91 2.45 -2.73
C SER A 128 6.97 1.36 -3.82
N GLU A 129 7.98 1.42 -4.68
CA GLU A 129 8.20 0.41 -5.71
C GLU A 129 8.46 -0.98 -5.10
N ASN A 130 7.41 -1.79 -4.93
CA ASN A 130 7.58 -3.23 -4.90
C ASN A 130 7.48 -3.74 -6.34
N ARG A 131 8.63 -3.95 -7.00
CA ARG A 131 8.68 -4.52 -8.37
C ARG A 131 7.95 -5.87 -8.45
N ALA A 132 7.89 -6.62 -7.35
CA ALA A 132 7.12 -7.86 -7.28
C ALA A 132 5.60 -7.62 -7.25
N GLU A 133 5.11 -6.55 -6.62
CA GLU A 133 3.70 -6.15 -6.69
C GLU A 133 3.34 -5.62 -8.07
N VAL A 134 4.19 -4.79 -8.68
CA VAL A 134 3.97 -4.35 -10.07
C VAL A 134 3.94 -5.55 -11.02
N ALA A 135 4.81 -6.54 -10.81
CA ALA A 135 4.80 -7.78 -11.58
C ALA A 135 3.56 -8.65 -11.29
N ALA A 136 3.12 -8.75 -10.02
CA ALA A 136 1.93 -9.49 -9.63
C ALA A 136 0.65 -8.85 -10.19
N VAL A 137 0.53 -7.52 -10.12
CA VAL A 137 -0.59 -6.78 -10.73
C VAL A 137 -0.58 -6.94 -12.25
N LYS A 138 0.56 -6.85 -12.92
CA LYS A 138 0.65 -7.16 -14.37
C LYS A 138 0.26 -8.60 -14.71
N LYS A 139 0.58 -9.56 -13.83
CA LYS A 139 0.22 -10.97 -14.03
C LYS A 139 -1.27 -11.23 -13.83
N LEU A 140 -1.87 -10.60 -12.81
CA LEU A 140 -3.29 -10.73 -12.47
C LEU A 140 -4.19 -9.92 -13.42
N PHE A 141 -3.68 -8.79 -13.91
CA PHE A 141 -4.42 -7.81 -14.71
C PHE A 141 -3.64 -7.39 -15.97
N PRO A 142 -3.38 -8.32 -16.91
CA PRO A 142 -2.50 -8.08 -18.06
C PRO A 142 -3.01 -7.04 -19.07
N THR A 143 -4.29 -6.69 -19.02
CA THR A 143 -4.94 -5.68 -19.88
C THR A 143 -4.82 -4.25 -19.35
N TYR A 144 -4.21 -4.04 -18.18
CA TYR A 144 -4.07 -2.74 -17.54
C TYR A 144 -2.66 -2.20 -17.79
N LYS A 145 -2.56 -0.94 -18.24
CA LYS A 145 -1.30 -0.35 -18.72
C LYS A 145 -0.30 -0.07 -17.60
N ASN A 146 -0.79 0.35 -16.44
CA ASN A 146 0.02 0.67 -15.26
C ASN A 146 -0.83 0.55 -13.98
N TYR A 147 -0.22 0.82 -12.83
CA TYR A 147 -0.86 0.67 -11.52
C TYR A 147 -2.04 1.65 -11.36
N THR A 148 -1.92 2.89 -11.83
CA THR A 148 -3.00 3.89 -11.82
C THR A 148 -4.24 3.43 -12.61
N ASP A 149 -4.02 2.77 -13.75
CA ASP A 149 -5.07 2.21 -14.63
C ASP A 149 -5.92 1.14 -13.90
N VAL A 150 -5.34 0.47 -12.88
CA VAL A 150 -6.07 -0.49 -12.03
C VAL A 150 -7.00 0.23 -11.07
N TYR A 151 -6.58 1.34 -10.46
CA TYR A 151 -7.43 2.12 -9.57
C TYR A 151 -8.56 2.82 -10.34
N ASP A 152 -8.26 3.32 -11.54
CA ASP A 152 -9.21 4.03 -12.38
C ASP A 152 -10.35 3.12 -12.86
N LYS A 153 -10.00 2.01 -13.53
CA LYS A 153 -10.97 1.06 -14.08
C LYS A 153 -11.76 0.27 -13.03
N ASN A 154 -11.28 0.22 -11.79
CA ASN A 154 -12.03 -0.35 -10.66
C ASN A 154 -12.81 0.71 -9.85
N ASN A 155 -12.91 1.95 -10.36
CA ASN A 155 -13.61 3.07 -9.72
C ASN A 155 -13.09 3.41 -8.31
N LEU A 156 -11.84 3.08 -8.02
CA LEU A 156 -11.16 3.43 -6.77
C LEU A 156 -10.60 4.86 -6.82
N LEU A 157 -10.42 5.41 -8.02
CA LEU A 157 -10.31 6.85 -8.24
C LEU A 157 -11.73 7.41 -8.34
N THR A 158 -12.24 8.01 -7.26
CA THR A 158 -13.55 8.66 -7.28
C THR A 158 -13.39 10.15 -7.56
N ASN A 159 -14.43 10.78 -8.13
CA ASN A 159 -14.51 12.23 -8.38
C ASN A 159 -14.54 13.10 -7.10
N LYS A 160 -14.25 12.54 -5.92
CA LYS A 160 -14.11 13.32 -4.67
C LYS A 160 -12.69 13.86 -4.52
N VAL A 161 -12.26 14.63 -5.51
CA VAL A 161 -11.30 15.71 -5.30
C VAL A 161 -12.11 17.00 -5.33
N ASN A 162 -12.96 17.18 -4.32
CA ASN A 162 -13.51 18.50 -4.05
C ASN A 162 -12.34 19.35 -3.56
N CYS A 163 -11.70 20.06 -4.50
CA CYS A 163 -10.89 21.21 -4.17
C CYS A 163 -11.72 22.11 -3.27
N ILE A 164 -11.22 22.33 -2.05
CA ILE A 164 -11.82 23.24 -1.08
C ILE A 164 -11.87 24.63 -1.76
N SER A 165 -13.04 25.26 -1.65
CA SER A 165 -13.35 26.63 -2.08
C SER A 165 -12.39 27.67 -1.52
#